data_AF-A0A831LIJ3-F1
#
_entry.id   AF-A0A831LIJ3-F1
#
_cell.length_a   1.000
_cell.length_b   1.000
_cell.length_c   1.000
_cell.angle_alpha   90.00
_cell.angle_beta   90.00
_cell.angle_gamma   90.00
#
_symmetry.space_group_name_H-M   'P 1'
#
loop_
_entity.id
_entity.type
_entity.pdbx_description
1 polymer ?
#
loop_
_entity_poly.entity_id
_entity_poly.type
_entity_poly.pdbx_seq_one_letter_code
_entity_poly.pdbx_strand_id
1 'polypeptide(L)'
;MIYYPLHKFFIYDDELKPNSEFRVSENAGGVYEVLRVLEGIPLFLEDHLDRFFSSARLAGKTIRFSKEQIEGFLNLLIEKNEAHTGNILLSCKTHLKALFIPHKYPELAWYKTGVTCGLLTAERENPNAKVFQTPVRQQADELMEQNGFYEVLLVDN
;
A
#
# COMPACT_ATOMS: atom_id res chain seq x y z
N MET A 1 9.18 -3.84 5.93
CA MET A 1 7.99 -3.37 6.69
C MET A 1 6.93 -4.46 6.73
N ILE A 2 6.42 -4.76 7.91
CA ILE A 2 5.30 -5.70 8.11
C ILE A 2 4.04 -4.86 8.30
N TYR A 3 2.98 -5.18 7.57
CA TYR A 3 1.69 -4.52 7.73
C TYR A 3 0.74 -5.43 8.50
N TYR A 4 0.07 -4.85 9.50
CA TYR A 4 -1.02 -5.50 10.23
C TYR A 4 -2.34 -4.81 9.89
N PRO A 5 -3.42 -5.57 9.74
CA PRO A 5 -4.72 -5.00 9.39
C PRO A 5 -5.29 -4.20 10.56
N LEU A 6 -5.80 -2.99 10.26
CA LEU A 6 -6.26 -2.03 11.28
C LEU A 6 -7.68 -2.33 11.81
N HIS A 7 -8.56 -2.87 10.98
CA HIS A 7 -9.98 -3.06 11.32
C HIS A 7 -10.32 -4.48 11.80
N LYS A 8 -11.44 -5.07 11.36
CA LYS A 8 -11.95 -6.38 11.80
C LYS A 8 -11.64 -7.49 10.80
N PHE A 9 -11.66 -7.16 9.51
CA PHE A 9 -11.50 -8.10 8.41
C PHE A 9 -10.41 -7.68 7.43
N PHE A 10 -9.90 -8.66 6.70
CA PHE A 10 -9.03 -8.51 5.54
C PHE A 10 -9.45 -9.48 4.43
N ILE A 11 -9.04 -9.21 3.20
CA ILE A 11 -9.18 -10.14 2.08
C ILE A 11 -7.92 -10.99 1.98
N TYR A 12 -8.11 -12.30 1.82
CA TYR A 12 -7.09 -13.26 1.42
C TYR A 12 -7.58 -14.02 0.20
N ASP A 13 -6.94 -13.79 -0.93
CA ASP A 13 -7.40 -14.26 -2.24
C ASP A 13 -8.83 -13.78 -2.54
N ASP A 14 -9.78 -14.70 -2.59
CA ASP A 14 -11.21 -14.48 -2.84
C ASP A 14 -12.07 -14.55 -1.57
N GLU A 15 -11.44 -14.67 -0.40
CA GLU A 15 -12.12 -14.83 0.88
C GLU A 15 -11.95 -13.62 1.80
N LEU A 16 -13.04 -13.20 2.44
CA LEU A 16 -13.02 -12.28 3.57
C LEU A 16 -12.73 -13.05 4.86
N LYS A 17 -11.65 -12.69 5.56
CA LYS A 17 -11.21 -13.35 6.79
C LYS A 17 -11.17 -12.38 7.97
N PRO A 18 -11.47 -12.85 9.19
CA PRO A 18 -11.28 -12.04 10.39
C PRO A 18 -9.78 -11.83 10.66
N ASN A 19 -9.42 -10.68 11.20
CA ASN A 19 -8.02 -10.32 11.45
C ASN A 19 -7.32 -11.24 12.47
N SER A 20 -8.07 -11.99 13.30
CA SER A 20 -7.53 -13.06 14.15
C SER A 20 -6.86 -14.19 13.35
N GLU A 21 -7.26 -14.38 12.09
CA GLU A 21 -6.67 -15.34 11.16
C GLU A 21 -5.53 -14.73 10.33
N PHE A 22 -5.25 -13.43 10.47
CA PHE A 22 -4.16 -12.81 9.73
C PHE A 22 -2.83 -13.47 10.10
N ARG A 23 -2.05 -13.81 9.07
CA ARG A 23 -0.70 -14.34 9.19
C ARG A 23 0.23 -13.45 8.39
N VAL A 24 1.25 -12.94 9.07
CA VAL A 24 2.32 -12.19 8.42
C VAL A 24 3.01 -13.11 7.42
N SER A 25 3.14 -12.62 6.19
CA SER A 25 3.90 -13.30 5.14
C SER A 25 4.96 -12.37 4.59
N GLU A 26 6.05 -12.96 4.08
CA GLU A 26 7.04 -12.21 3.34
C GLU A 26 6.44 -11.65 2.04
N ASN A 27 6.44 -10.32 1.90
CA ASN A 27 5.91 -9.65 0.72
C ASN A 27 7.02 -9.20 -0.26
N ALA A 28 8.30 -9.39 0.08
CA ALA A 28 9.43 -9.00 -0.75
C ALA A 28 9.31 -9.60 -2.16
N GLY A 29 9.47 -8.76 -3.18
CA GLY A 29 9.29 -9.13 -4.59
C GLY A 29 7.83 -9.27 -5.05
N GLY A 30 6.85 -9.05 -4.17
CA GLY A 30 5.44 -8.91 -4.54
C GLY A 30 5.11 -7.50 -5.01
N VAL A 31 4.04 -7.36 -5.80
CA VAL A 31 3.49 -6.06 -6.18
C VAL A 31 2.48 -5.57 -5.16
N TYR A 32 2.35 -4.25 -5.03
CA TYR A 32 1.37 -3.65 -4.14
C TYR A 32 0.83 -2.34 -4.66
N GLU A 33 -0.29 -1.94 -4.10
CA GLU A 33 -0.94 -0.66 -4.30
C GLU A 33 -1.55 -0.18 -2.99
N VAL A 34 -1.58 1.14 -2.78
CA VAL A 34 -2.26 1.74 -1.62
C VAL A 34 -3.27 2.73 -2.14
N LEU A 35 -4.54 2.47 -1.89
CA LEU A 35 -5.65 3.33 -2.30
C LEU A 35 -6.32 3.95 -1.07
N ARG A 36 -6.82 5.18 -1.24
CA ARG A 36 -7.54 5.90 -0.19
C ARG A 36 -9.04 5.63 -0.31
N VAL A 37 -9.70 5.45 0.83
CA VAL A 37 -11.16 5.39 0.98
C VAL A 37 -11.63 6.70 1.62
N LEU A 38 -12.63 7.33 1.02
CA LEU A 38 -13.29 8.52 1.54
C LEU A 38 -14.81 8.35 1.39
N GLU A 39 -15.56 8.56 2.47
CA GLU A 39 -17.01 8.34 2.53
C GLU A 39 -17.43 6.94 2.03
N GLY A 40 -16.61 5.92 2.31
CA GLY A 40 -16.83 4.55 1.87
C GLY A 40 -16.50 4.29 0.40
N ILE A 41 -15.94 5.26 -0.32
CA ILE A 41 -15.62 5.15 -1.75
C ILE A 41 -14.10 5.03 -1.93
N PRO A 42 -13.59 3.99 -2.63
CA PRO A 42 -12.19 3.91 -3.02
C PRO A 42 -11.89 4.94 -4.12
N LEU A 43 -11.03 5.91 -3.82
CA LEU A 43 -10.69 6.98 -4.75
C LEU A 43 -9.78 6.49 -5.88
N PHE A 44 -10.06 6.91 -7.12
CA PHE A 44 -9.28 6.59 -8.32
C PHE A 44 -9.06 5.08 -8.50
N LEU A 45 -10.07 4.27 -8.18
CA LEU A 45 -9.94 2.81 -8.17
C LEU A 45 -9.44 2.25 -9.51
N GLU A 46 -9.99 2.71 -10.62
CA GLU A 46 -9.59 2.29 -11.97
C GLU A 46 -8.09 2.53 -12.22
N ASP A 47 -7.59 3.74 -11.96
CA ASP A 47 -6.18 4.10 -12.11
C ASP A 47 -5.26 3.27 -11.20
N HIS A 48 -5.70 3.01 -9.96
CA HIS A 48 -4.96 2.16 -9.02
C HIS A 48 -4.87 0.72 -9.53
N LEU A 49 -5.97 0.14 -10.04
CA LEU A 49 -5.96 -1.20 -10.60
C LEU A 49 -5.09 -1.25 -11.86
N ASP A 50 -5.18 -0.27 -12.76
CA ASP A 50 -4.33 -0.17 -13.94
C ASP A 50 -2.84 -0.19 -13.59
N ARG A 51 -2.44 0.62 -12.61
CA ARG A 51 -1.06 0.65 -12.13
C ARG A 51 -0.64 -0.66 -11.44
N PHE A 52 -1.55 -1.29 -10.69
CA PHE A 52 -1.29 -2.57 -10.02
C PHE A 52 -1.01 -3.69 -11.03
N PHE A 53 -1.85 -3.84 -12.06
CA PHE A 53 -1.63 -4.81 -13.14
C PHE A 53 -0.42 -4.45 -14.01
N SER A 54 -0.18 -3.18 -14.30
CA SER A 54 1.03 -2.74 -15.01
C SER A 54 2.30 -3.09 -14.23
N SER A 55 2.31 -2.87 -12.92
CA SER A 55 3.41 -3.25 -12.02
C SER A 55 3.63 -4.75 -12.02
N ALA A 56 2.55 -5.56 -11.99
CA ALA A 56 2.63 -7.01 -12.07
C ALA A 56 3.30 -7.46 -13.37
N ARG A 57 2.87 -6.90 -14.52
CA ARG A 57 3.47 -7.18 -15.83
C ARG A 57 4.96 -6.82 -15.87
N LEU A 58 5.33 -5.63 -15.40
CA LEU A 58 6.73 -5.18 -15.37
C LEU A 58 7.61 -6.02 -14.43
N ALA A 59 7.03 -6.59 -13.38
CA ALA A 59 7.71 -7.47 -12.43
C ALA A 59 7.66 -8.97 -12.82
N GLY A 60 7.10 -9.32 -13.98
CA GLY A 60 6.94 -10.71 -14.41
C GLY A 60 6.03 -11.53 -13.49
N LYS A 61 5.04 -10.90 -12.87
CA LYS A 61 4.07 -11.53 -11.97
C LYS A 61 2.71 -11.68 -12.64
N THR A 62 2.02 -12.77 -12.30
CA THR A 62 0.65 -13.03 -12.73
C THR A 62 -0.29 -12.80 -11.56
N ILE A 63 -1.33 -11.99 -11.79
CA ILE A 63 -2.46 -11.85 -10.88
C ILE A 63 -3.60 -12.71 -11.47
N ARG A 64 -4.12 -13.66 -10.68
CA ARG A 64 -5.13 -14.62 -11.13
C ARG A 64 -6.57 -14.09 -11.11
N PHE A 65 -6.76 -12.86 -10.67
CA PHE A 65 -8.05 -12.21 -10.51
C PHE A 65 -8.18 -11.07 -11.53
N SER A 66 -9.40 -10.84 -12.03
CA SER A 66 -9.70 -9.69 -12.89
C SER A 66 -9.82 -8.40 -12.07
N LYS A 67 -9.88 -7.25 -12.75
CA LYS A 67 -10.10 -5.96 -12.08
C LYS A 67 -11.46 -5.92 -11.38
N GLU A 68 -12.48 -6.45 -12.02
CA GLU A 68 -13.86 -6.49 -11.52
C GLU A 68 -13.96 -7.38 -10.26
N GLN A 69 -13.23 -8.50 -10.23
CA GLN A 69 -13.15 -9.34 -9.03
C GLN A 69 -12.47 -8.60 -7.87
N ILE A 70 -11.34 -7.94 -8.13
CA ILE A 70 -10.62 -7.17 -7.11
C ILE A 70 -11.46 -6.00 -6.60
N GLU A 71 -12.15 -5.28 -7.47
CA GLU A 71 -13.12 -4.25 -7.10
C GLU A 71 -14.20 -4.82 -6.17
N GLY A 72 -14.78 -5.98 -6.52
CA GLY A 72 -15.75 -6.67 -5.66
C GLY A 72 -15.17 -6.99 -4.27
N PHE A 73 -13.92 -7.46 -4.20
CA PHE A 73 -13.25 -7.74 -2.93
C PHE A 73 -13.02 -6.47 -2.09
N LEU A 74 -12.62 -5.36 -2.73
CA LEU A 74 -12.39 -4.09 -2.05
C LEU A 74 -13.69 -3.49 -1.53
N ASN A 75 -14.77 -3.51 -2.32
CA ASN A 75 -16.08 -3.05 -1.90
C ASN A 75 -16.62 -3.87 -0.73
N LEU A 76 -16.50 -5.21 -0.80
CA LEU A 76 -16.85 -6.11 0.30
C LEU A 76 -16.04 -5.80 1.57
N LEU A 77 -14.73 -5.55 1.41
CA LEU A 77 -13.85 -5.24 2.53
C LEU A 77 -14.22 -3.92 3.21
N ILE A 78 -14.56 -2.89 2.44
CA ILE A 78 -15.00 -1.59 2.94
C ILE A 78 -16.32 -1.74 3.70
N GLU A 79 -17.31 -2.41 3.09
CA GLU A 79 -18.63 -2.64 3.68
C GLU A 79 -18.52 -3.38 5.02
N LYS A 80 -17.78 -4.50 5.07
CA LYS A 80 -17.71 -5.37 6.26
C LYS A 80 -16.87 -4.79 7.39
N ASN A 81 -15.97 -3.86 7.09
CA ASN A 81 -15.26 -3.10 8.11
C ASN A 81 -16.00 -1.82 8.54
N GLU A 82 -17.14 -1.48 7.91
CA GLU A 82 -17.88 -0.23 8.15
C GLU A 82 -16.95 1.00 8.02
N ALA A 83 -15.99 0.92 7.09
CA ALA A 83 -14.89 1.87 6.99
C ALA A 83 -15.27 3.06 6.09
N HIS A 84 -15.65 4.18 6.71
CA HIS A 84 -15.93 5.41 5.97
C HIS A 84 -14.65 6.08 5.43
N THR A 85 -13.53 5.98 6.15
CA THR A 85 -12.26 6.57 5.74
C THR A 85 -11.11 5.63 6.06
N GLY A 86 -10.06 5.63 5.24
CA GLY A 86 -8.90 4.80 5.48
C GLY A 86 -8.01 4.63 4.26
N ASN A 87 -6.93 3.86 4.41
CA ASN A 87 -6.11 3.43 3.29
C ASN A 87 -6.09 1.91 3.23
N ILE A 88 -6.36 1.34 2.06
CA ILE A 88 -6.27 -0.09 1.81
C ILE A 88 -4.96 -0.37 1.10
N LEU A 89 -4.15 -1.25 1.69
CA LEU A 89 -3.04 -1.91 1.02
C LEU A 89 -3.58 -3.12 0.26
N LEU A 90 -3.51 -3.08 -1.07
CA LEU A 90 -3.69 -4.21 -1.96
C LEU A 90 -2.31 -4.78 -2.31
N SER A 91 -2.10 -6.09 -2.19
CA SER A 91 -0.82 -6.70 -2.55
C SER A 91 -0.97 -8.09 -3.13
N CYS A 92 0.00 -8.50 -3.94
CA CYS A 92 0.06 -9.84 -4.52
C CYS A 92 1.52 -10.28 -4.72
N LYS A 93 1.92 -11.37 -4.06
CA LYS A 93 3.18 -12.11 -4.31
C LYS A 93 2.87 -13.50 -4.86
N THR A 94 2.27 -14.32 -4.01
CA THR A 94 1.68 -15.63 -4.36
C THR A 94 0.17 -15.58 -4.20
N HIS A 95 -0.29 -14.98 -3.10
CA HIS A 95 -1.69 -14.75 -2.77
C HIS A 95 -2.01 -13.27 -2.83
N LEU A 96 -3.24 -12.95 -3.21
CA LEU A 96 -3.77 -11.59 -3.16
C LEU A 96 -4.18 -11.27 -1.73
N LYS A 97 -3.88 -10.06 -1.26
CA LYS A 97 -4.28 -9.58 0.07
C LYS A 97 -4.76 -8.15 -0.03
N ALA A 98 -5.87 -7.84 0.63
CA ALA A 98 -6.31 -6.46 0.84
C ALA A 98 -6.61 -6.21 2.30
N LEU A 99 -6.03 -5.15 2.88
CA LEU A 99 -6.22 -4.79 4.28
C LEU A 99 -6.12 -3.29 4.49
N PHE A 100 -6.88 -2.78 5.46
CA PHE A 100 -6.69 -1.41 5.92
C PHE A 100 -5.40 -1.27 6.73
N ILE A 101 -4.65 -0.21 6.46
CA ILE A 101 -3.37 0.09 7.10
C ILE A 101 -3.36 1.49 7.75
N PRO A 102 -2.54 1.70 8.79
CA PRO A 102 -2.28 3.04 9.31
C PRO A 102 -1.72 3.96 8.22
N HIS A 103 -2.11 5.23 8.26
CA HIS A 103 -1.62 6.26 7.35
C HIS A 103 -1.59 7.60 8.07
N LYS A 104 -0.70 8.51 7.65
CA LYS A 104 -0.59 9.87 8.18
C LYS A 104 -0.57 10.83 7.01
N TYR A 105 -1.58 11.68 6.92
CA TYR A 105 -1.62 12.80 5.98
C TYR A 105 -1.03 14.05 6.64
N PRO A 106 -0.54 15.02 5.85
CA PRO A 106 -0.15 16.31 6.39
C PRO A 106 -1.33 16.99 7.10
N GLU A 107 -1.05 17.63 8.24
CA GLU A 107 -2.04 18.48 8.89
C GLU A 107 -2.34 19.72 8.04
N LEU A 108 -3.54 20.31 8.21
CA LEU A 108 -3.93 21.52 7.46
C LEU A 108 -2.92 22.67 7.60
N ALA A 109 -2.24 22.78 8.74
CA ALA A 109 -1.19 23.77 8.96
C ALA A 109 0.04 23.52 8.06
N TRP A 110 0.42 22.26 7.86
CA TRP A 110 1.61 21.90 7.09
C TRP A 110 1.50 22.22 5.60
N TYR A 111 0.29 22.31 5.06
CA TYR A 111 0.10 22.84 3.70
C TYR A 111 0.53 24.31 3.56
N LYS A 112 0.53 25.07 4.67
CA LYS A 112 0.97 26.48 4.68
C LYS A 112 2.42 26.64 5.09
N THR A 113 2.88 25.82 6.04
CA THR A 113 4.22 25.95 6.64
C THR A 113 5.26 25.03 6.00
N GLY A 114 4.83 24.07 5.18
CA GLY A 114 5.67 23.00 4.67
C GLY A 114 5.92 21.90 5.70
N VAL A 115 6.69 20.91 5.26
CA VAL A 115 7.17 19.77 6.04
C VAL A 115 8.68 19.64 5.89
N THR A 116 9.35 19.06 6.89
CA THR A 116 10.79 18.80 6.80
C THR A 116 11.04 17.49 6.06
N CYS A 117 11.93 17.54 5.07
CA CYS A 117 12.35 16.36 4.32
C CYS A 117 13.84 16.06 4.50
N GLY A 118 14.19 14.77 4.52
CA GLY A 118 15.57 14.30 4.42
C GLY A 118 15.94 13.93 2.99
N LEU A 119 17.24 13.71 2.75
CA LEU A 119 17.74 13.16 1.49
C LEU A 119 18.38 11.79 1.73
N LEU A 120 18.15 10.85 0.82
CA LEU A 120 18.78 9.53 0.82
C LEU A 120 19.31 9.21 -0.58
N THR A 121 20.62 8.98 -0.69
CA THR A 121 21.23 8.52 -1.94
C THR A 121 20.93 7.04 -2.14
N ALA A 122 19.89 6.75 -2.92
CA ALA A 122 19.47 5.40 -3.25
C ALA A 122 18.58 5.40 -4.49
N GLU A 123 18.72 4.37 -5.32
CA GLU A 123 17.94 4.20 -6.54
C GLU A 123 17.06 2.95 -6.46
N ARG A 124 15.92 3.00 -7.14
CA ARG A 124 15.03 1.84 -7.29
C ARG A 124 15.44 1.08 -8.53
N GLU A 125 15.61 -0.23 -8.41
CA GLU A 125 15.92 -1.11 -9.56
C GLU A 125 14.92 -0.95 -10.72
N ASN A 126 13.61 -0.91 -10.41
CA ASN A 126 12.57 -0.57 -11.37
C ASN A 126 11.60 0.46 -10.75
N PRO A 127 11.76 1.76 -11.03
CA PRO A 127 10.91 2.80 -10.45
C PRO A 127 9.46 2.74 -10.96
N ASN A 128 9.24 2.17 -12.15
CA ASN A 128 7.92 2.09 -12.80
C ASN A 128 7.05 0.95 -12.26
N ALA A 129 7.64 0.00 -11.52
CA ALA A 129 6.92 -1.09 -10.89
C ALA A 129 6.82 -0.88 -9.38
N LYS A 130 5.60 -0.91 -8.84
CA LYS A 130 5.35 -0.79 -7.40
C LYS A 130 5.53 -2.13 -6.70
N VAL A 131 6.79 -2.57 -6.64
CA VAL A 131 7.23 -3.81 -5.98
C VAL A 131 7.69 -3.48 -4.55
N PHE A 132 7.46 -4.40 -3.61
CA PHE A 132 8.03 -4.30 -2.27
C PHE A 132 9.57 -4.42 -2.33
N GLN A 133 10.24 -3.27 -2.32
CA GLN A 133 11.69 -3.12 -2.18
C GLN A 133 12.02 -2.75 -0.73
N THR A 134 12.19 -3.77 0.11
CA THR A 134 12.37 -3.61 1.55
C THR A 134 13.60 -2.78 1.96
N PRO A 135 14.79 -2.91 1.34
CA PRO A 135 16.00 -2.24 1.84
C PRO A 135 15.97 -0.71 1.73
N VAL A 136 15.69 -0.16 0.55
CA VAL A 136 15.63 1.31 0.35
C VAL A 136 14.54 1.92 1.22
N ARG A 137 13.40 1.25 1.33
CA ARG A 137 12.30 1.71 2.19
C ARG A 137 12.70 1.71 3.67
N GLN A 138 13.36 0.66 4.13
CA GLN A 138 13.82 0.57 5.51
C GLN A 138 14.83 1.68 5.84
N GLN A 139 15.79 1.95 4.96
CA GLN A 139 16.75 3.05 5.13
C GLN A 139 16.04 4.41 5.22
N ALA A 140 15.03 4.64 4.38
CA ALA A 140 14.23 5.86 4.42
C ALA A 140 13.44 5.98 5.73
N ASP A 141 12.77 4.91 6.18
CA ASP A 141 12.01 4.90 7.43
C ASP A 141 12.93 5.14 8.66
N GLU A 142 14.11 4.50 8.69
CA GLU A 142 15.11 4.71 9.75
C GLU A 142 15.61 6.16 9.78
N LEU A 143 15.88 6.76 8.61
CA LEU A 143 16.31 8.15 8.50
C LEU A 143 15.21 9.13 8.95
N MET A 144 13.94 8.84 8.62
CA MET A 144 12.79 9.60 9.09
C MET A 144 12.67 9.56 10.61
N GLU A 145 12.74 8.37 11.22
CA GLU A 145 12.60 8.19 12.66
C GLU A 145 13.73 8.88 13.44
N GLN A 146 14.98 8.71 13.00
CA GLN A 146 16.15 9.28 13.67
C GLN A 146 16.19 10.81 13.67
N ASN A 147 15.69 11.43 12.60
CA ASN A 147 15.84 12.87 12.38
C ASN A 147 14.50 13.63 12.48
N GLY A 148 13.40 12.93 12.74
CA GLY A 148 12.07 13.53 12.77
C GLY A 148 11.62 14.11 11.44
N PHE A 149 12.11 13.57 10.32
CA PHE A 149 11.65 13.98 8.99
C PHE A 149 10.23 13.48 8.72
N TYR A 150 9.46 14.28 7.99
CA TYR A 150 8.15 13.87 7.52
C TYR A 150 8.26 12.86 6.38
N GLU A 151 9.21 13.09 5.47
CA GLU A 151 9.47 12.25 4.30
C GLU A 151 10.97 12.29 3.95
N VAL A 152 11.44 11.26 3.26
CA VAL A 152 12.80 11.20 2.72
C VAL A 152 12.75 11.15 1.20
N LEU A 153 13.44 12.10 0.57
CA LEU A 153 13.55 12.18 -0.88
C LEU A 153 14.75 11.36 -1.34
N LEU A 154 14.52 10.48 -2.31
CA LEU A 154 15.60 9.75 -2.94
C LEU A 154 16.33 10.66 -3.93
N VAL A 155 17.66 10.60 -3.94
CA VAL A 155 18.53 11.26 -4.92
C VAL A 155 19.37 10.22 -5.64
N ASP A 156 19.42 10.34 -6.96
CA ASP A 156 20.30 9.57 -7.84
C ASP A 156 21.70 10.20 -7.90
N ASN A 157 22.60 9.56 -8.66
CA ASN A 157 23.97 10.04 -8.88
C ASN A 157 24.06 11.00 -10.07
#